data_AF-A0A3S1CF18-F1
#
_entry.id   AF-A0A3S1CF18-F1
#
_cell.length_a   1.000
_cell.length_b   1.000
_cell.length_c   1.000
_cell.angle_alpha   90.00
_cell.angle_beta   90.00
_cell.angle_gamma   90.00
#
_symmetry.space_group_name_H-M   'P 1'
#
loop_
_entity.id
_entity.type
_entity.pdbx_description
1 polymer ?
#
loop_
_entity_poly.entity_id
_entity_poly.type
_entity_poly.pdbx_seq_one_letter_code
_entity_poly.pdbx_strand_id
1 'polypeptide(L)'
;MKPTVFIHTSSHEIVSGKVAMYSHMRASKHLDKFDIQLIQLEDYPHLIKRHGQSCIRFGKEAAWYKDVPQSFLPLRFLVPQLMGYEGRAILTDPDIFAVRDAYELLTRDMGNKAILCREFGDKYKGYNSSVMLLDCSKLKHWKWEERIDEIFASKLDIQDWISLRTEPEEIIGTFEQEWNDYDSLTQKTKFLHNTRQITQPWKTGLPFKEKNMSNYNKGDKEETRWEKLYDVVKYNKYGKRQLFKSIKNIILYGEAKLYQKHPDVKQEKLFLSLLKESVNKGLVTSELLQSEVKQGHIRPDIFNILQSVSYSPSDVLQTVS
;
A
#
# COMPACT_ATOMS: atom_id res chain seq x y z
N MET A 1 -16.66 19.97 -9.38
CA MET A 1 -15.56 18.98 -9.44
C MET A 1 -16.07 17.60 -9.86
N LYS A 2 -15.44 16.92 -10.83
CA LYS A 2 -15.76 15.52 -11.18
C LYS A 2 -15.22 14.60 -10.06
N PRO A 3 -15.96 13.57 -9.59
CA PRO A 3 -15.44 12.67 -8.57
C PRO A 3 -14.17 11.94 -9.04
N THR A 4 -13.26 11.62 -8.12
CA THR A 4 -11.93 11.07 -8.51
C THR A 4 -11.49 9.94 -7.59
N VAL A 5 -10.90 8.89 -8.16
CA VAL A 5 -10.16 7.86 -7.42
C VAL A 5 -8.68 8.22 -7.45
N PHE A 6 -8.06 8.37 -6.29
CA PHE A 6 -6.64 8.59 -6.12
C PHE A 6 -5.96 7.30 -5.66
N ILE A 7 -4.97 6.84 -6.42
CA ILE A 7 -4.03 5.81 -6.01
C ILE A 7 -2.75 6.53 -5.62
N HIS A 8 -2.30 6.34 -4.38
CA HIS A 8 -1.02 6.93 -3.95
C HIS A 8 0.08 5.88 -3.92
N THR A 9 1.29 6.29 -4.29
CA THR A 9 2.42 5.37 -4.31
C THR A 9 3.73 6.10 -4.06
N SER A 10 4.83 5.36 -4.06
CA SER A 10 6.19 5.85 -4.16
C SER A 10 6.95 5.05 -5.22
N SER A 11 8.17 5.44 -5.52
CA SER A 11 9.10 4.66 -6.35
C SER A 11 9.16 3.17 -5.96
N HIS A 12 9.08 2.84 -4.66
CA HIS A 12 9.14 1.46 -4.17
C HIS A 12 7.90 0.62 -4.52
N GLU A 13 6.76 1.25 -4.73
CA GLU A 13 5.47 0.61 -5.01
C GLU A 13 4.86 1.07 -6.35
N ILE A 14 5.68 1.62 -7.27
CA ILE A 14 5.15 2.21 -8.50
C ILE A 14 4.48 1.17 -9.41
N VAL A 15 5.00 -0.06 -9.42
CA VAL A 15 4.42 -1.15 -10.21
C VAL A 15 3.07 -1.57 -9.65
N SER A 16 2.98 -1.80 -8.35
CA SER A 16 1.72 -2.14 -7.68
C SER A 16 0.70 -1.00 -7.84
N GLY A 17 1.12 0.26 -7.64
CA GLY A 17 0.27 1.44 -7.85
C GLY A 17 -0.29 1.57 -9.27
N LYS A 18 0.52 1.31 -10.31
CA LYS A 18 0.03 1.29 -11.71
C LYS A 18 -0.93 0.14 -11.97
N VAL A 19 -0.68 -1.04 -11.39
CA VAL A 19 -1.58 -2.20 -11.49
C VAL A 19 -2.89 -1.95 -10.74
N ALA A 20 -2.85 -1.30 -9.57
CA ALA A 20 -4.01 -0.83 -8.82
C ALA A 20 -4.83 0.15 -9.64
N MET A 21 -4.20 1.18 -10.21
CA MET A 21 -4.87 2.12 -11.13
C MET A 21 -5.55 1.39 -12.28
N TYR A 22 -4.85 0.45 -12.94
CA TYR A 22 -5.45 -0.35 -14.01
C TYR A 22 -6.62 -1.21 -13.52
N SER A 23 -6.55 -1.78 -12.32
CA SER A 23 -7.64 -2.59 -11.76
C SER A 23 -8.93 -1.76 -11.58
N HIS A 24 -8.82 -0.50 -11.14
CA HIS A 24 -9.96 0.42 -11.06
C HIS A 24 -10.52 0.76 -12.45
N MET A 25 -9.65 1.01 -13.42
CA MET A 25 -10.07 1.25 -14.81
C MET A 25 -10.84 0.04 -15.36
N ARG A 26 -10.29 -1.15 -15.16
CA ARG A 26 -10.80 -2.41 -15.71
C ARG A 26 -12.13 -2.82 -15.07
N ALA A 27 -12.28 -2.61 -13.77
CA ALA A 27 -13.46 -3.04 -13.03
C ALA A 27 -14.68 -2.13 -13.27
N SER A 28 -14.48 -0.92 -13.79
CA SER A 28 -15.54 0.07 -13.93
C SER A 28 -16.19 0.10 -15.31
N LYS A 29 -17.51 0.30 -15.32
CA LYS A 29 -18.29 0.62 -16.53
C LYS A 29 -18.60 2.11 -16.66
N HIS A 30 -18.16 2.92 -15.69
CA HIS A 30 -18.54 4.32 -15.52
C HIS A 30 -17.34 5.27 -15.59
N LEU A 31 -16.33 4.95 -16.41
CA LEU A 31 -15.11 5.78 -16.54
C LEU A 31 -15.39 7.19 -17.10
N ASP A 32 -16.55 7.43 -17.70
CA ASP A 32 -17.02 8.76 -18.08
C ASP A 32 -17.49 9.59 -16.88
N LYS A 33 -17.84 8.96 -15.75
CA LYS A 33 -18.44 9.60 -14.57
C LYS A 33 -17.45 10.03 -13.49
N PHE A 34 -16.24 9.47 -13.47
CA PHE A 34 -15.20 9.83 -12.52
C PHE A 34 -13.81 9.80 -13.18
N ASP A 35 -12.81 10.40 -12.54
CA ASP A 35 -11.42 10.34 -12.97
C ASP A 35 -10.61 9.39 -12.09
N ILE A 36 -9.47 8.91 -12.60
CA ILE A 36 -8.53 8.10 -11.83
C ILE A 36 -7.16 8.78 -11.94
N GLN A 37 -6.55 9.06 -10.79
CA GLN A 37 -5.26 9.73 -10.71
C GLN A 37 -4.29 8.91 -9.86
N LEU A 38 -3.07 8.75 -10.36
CA LEU A 38 -1.95 8.19 -9.62
C LEU A 38 -1.11 9.36 -9.09
N ILE A 39 -0.88 9.42 -7.78
CA ILE A 39 0.00 10.41 -7.16
C ILE A 39 1.23 9.73 -6.56
N GLN A 40 2.41 10.29 -6.78
CA GLN A 40 3.68 9.72 -6.32
C GLN A 40 4.31 10.60 -5.26
N LEU A 41 4.89 9.99 -4.23
CA LEU A 41 5.58 10.69 -3.15
C LEU A 41 6.67 11.64 -3.66
N GLU A 42 7.36 11.23 -4.72
CA GLU A 42 8.46 11.96 -5.36
C GLU A 42 8.01 13.32 -5.93
N ASP A 43 6.73 13.50 -6.22
CA ASP A 43 6.16 14.76 -6.73
C ASP A 43 5.90 15.80 -5.62
N TYR A 44 6.17 15.46 -4.34
CA TYR A 44 5.87 16.32 -3.19
C TYR A 44 7.12 16.66 -2.36
N PRO A 45 7.92 17.67 -2.78
CA PRO A 45 9.16 18.07 -2.12
C PRO A 45 9.04 18.39 -0.63
N HIS A 46 7.87 18.87 -0.18
CA HIS A 46 7.63 19.25 1.21
C HIS A 46 7.75 18.08 2.19
N LEU A 47 7.42 16.85 1.74
CA LEU A 47 7.64 15.64 2.52
C LEU A 47 8.99 14.99 2.18
N ILE A 48 9.41 14.98 0.91
CA ILE A 48 10.71 14.40 0.51
C ILE A 48 11.88 15.03 1.28
N LYS A 49 11.88 16.35 1.49
CA LYS A 49 12.92 17.06 2.26
C LYS A 49 13.03 16.62 3.72
N ARG A 50 12.07 15.84 4.22
CA ARG A 50 12.01 15.30 5.58
C ARG A 50 12.74 13.97 5.73
N HIS A 51 13.34 13.44 4.65
CA HIS A 51 14.13 12.22 4.70
C HIS A 51 15.18 12.28 5.84
N GLY A 52 15.15 11.28 6.71
CA GLY A 52 16.04 11.14 7.86
C GLY A 52 15.68 12.00 9.08
N GLN A 53 14.65 12.87 8.99
CA GLN A 53 14.19 13.66 10.12
C GLN A 53 13.42 12.80 11.12
N SER A 54 13.51 13.17 12.40
CA SER A 54 12.72 12.56 13.47
C SER A 54 11.26 13.04 13.45
N CYS A 55 10.35 12.15 13.84
CA CYS A 55 8.95 12.43 14.14
C CYS A 55 8.49 11.54 15.30
N ILE A 56 7.26 11.74 15.79
CA ILE A 56 6.64 10.83 16.77
C ILE A 56 5.78 9.80 16.04
N ARG A 57 5.96 8.52 16.40
CA ARG A 57 5.14 7.40 15.93
C ARG A 57 4.90 6.42 17.08
N PHE A 58 3.64 6.12 17.39
CA PHE A 58 3.25 5.30 18.56
C PHE A 58 3.78 5.85 19.90
N GLY A 59 3.78 7.17 20.06
CA GLY A 59 4.27 7.87 21.25
C GLY A 59 5.78 7.76 21.44
N LYS A 60 6.53 7.30 20.43
CA LYS A 60 7.99 7.17 20.47
C LYS A 60 8.63 7.96 19.34
N GLU A 61 9.85 8.42 19.57
CA GLU A 61 10.63 9.03 18.49
C GLU A 61 11.00 7.97 17.44
N ALA A 62 10.75 8.29 16.17
CA ALA A 62 11.08 7.48 15.01
C ALA A 62 11.70 8.38 13.93
N ALA A 63 12.48 7.79 13.02
CA ALA A 63 12.94 8.49 11.82
C ALA A 63 12.02 8.20 10.64
N TRP A 64 11.74 9.23 9.82
CA TRP A 64 11.01 9.06 8.57
C TRP A 64 11.98 8.97 7.39
N TYR A 65 11.90 7.91 6.61
CA TYR A 65 12.65 7.73 5.37
C TYR A 65 11.71 7.67 4.17
N LYS A 66 12.15 8.24 3.05
CA LYS A 66 11.42 8.19 1.77
C LYS A 66 11.57 6.83 1.06
N ASP A 67 12.69 6.16 1.28
CA ASP A 67 13.10 4.93 0.57
C ASP A 67 12.66 3.66 1.32
N VAL A 68 11.39 3.64 1.75
CA VAL A 68 10.78 2.47 2.40
C VAL A 68 9.39 2.21 1.83
N PRO A 69 8.88 0.97 1.87
CA PRO A 69 7.59 0.61 1.26
C PRO A 69 6.36 1.38 1.76
N GLN A 70 6.43 2.02 2.93
CA GLN A 70 5.31 2.76 3.54
C GLN A 70 5.57 4.27 3.65
N SER A 71 6.49 4.84 2.86
CA SER A 71 6.81 6.26 2.92
C SER A 71 5.67 7.17 2.44
N PHE A 72 4.80 6.66 1.55
CA PHE A 72 3.70 7.41 0.95
C PHE A 72 2.50 7.65 1.86
N LEU A 73 2.41 7.03 3.05
CA LEU A 73 1.22 7.08 3.89
C LEU A 73 0.68 8.50 4.19
N PRO A 74 1.52 9.54 4.33
CA PRO A 74 1.01 10.90 4.49
C PRO A 74 0.26 11.47 3.27
N LEU A 75 0.48 10.95 2.06
CA LEU A 75 -0.23 11.41 0.85
C LEU A 75 -1.74 11.16 0.93
N ARG A 76 -2.17 10.23 1.78
CA ARG A 76 -3.59 9.92 2.05
C ARG A 76 -4.40 11.17 2.38
N PHE A 77 -3.78 12.16 3.01
CA PHE A 77 -4.43 13.37 3.51
C PHE A 77 -4.34 14.57 2.56
N LEU A 78 -3.67 14.42 1.42
CA LEU A 78 -3.51 15.47 0.43
C LEU A 78 -4.74 15.59 -0.49
N VAL A 79 -5.53 14.53 -0.62
CA VAL A 79 -6.61 14.42 -1.61
C VAL A 79 -7.63 15.57 -1.57
N PRO A 80 -8.15 16.02 -0.41
CA PRO A 80 -9.07 17.16 -0.40
C PRO A 80 -8.47 18.43 -1.02
N GLN A 81 -7.18 18.69 -0.81
CA GLN A 81 -6.49 19.84 -1.40
C GLN A 81 -6.34 19.71 -2.92
N LEU A 82 -6.01 18.51 -3.44
CA LEU A 82 -5.97 18.24 -4.89
C LEU A 82 -7.33 18.40 -5.56
N MET A 83 -8.39 18.11 -4.81
CA MET A 83 -9.77 18.30 -5.24
C MET A 83 -10.26 19.75 -5.06
N GLY A 84 -9.40 20.69 -4.68
CA GLY A 84 -9.78 22.08 -4.41
C GLY A 84 -10.77 22.22 -3.25
N TYR A 85 -10.84 21.23 -2.37
CA TYR A 85 -11.84 21.06 -1.32
C TYR A 85 -13.28 21.03 -1.87
N GLU A 86 -13.48 20.35 -2.99
CA GLU A 86 -14.79 20.18 -3.62
C GLU A 86 -15.06 18.73 -4.04
N GLY A 87 -16.35 18.36 -4.09
CA GLY A 87 -16.78 17.06 -4.60
C GLY A 87 -16.35 15.90 -3.71
N ARG A 88 -16.28 14.71 -4.32
CA ARG A 88 -15.99 13.45 -3.63
C ARG A 88 -14.78 12.77 -4.22
N ALA A 89 -14.04 12.07 -3.38
CA ALA A 89 -12.92 11.27 -3.81
C ALA A 89 -12.87 9.93 -3.09
N ILE A 90 -12.40 8.89 -3.78
CA ILE A 90 -11.87 7.69 -3.13
C ILE A 90 -10.37 7.81 -3.11
N LEU A 91 -9.77 7.49 -1.98
CA LEU A 91 -8.34 7.26 -1.85
C LEU A 91 -8.10 5.77 -1.66
N THR A 92 -7.04 5.23 -2.27
CA THR A 92 -6.61 3.84 -2.12
C THR A 92 -5.09 3.70 -2.12
N ASP A 93 -4.59 2.79 -1.30
CA ASP A 93 -3.19 2.32 -1.29
C ASP A 93 -2.80 1.60 -2.60
N PRO A 94 -1.49 1.48 -2.91
CA PRO A 94 -1.01 0.89 -4.16
C PRO A 94 -1.09 -0.65 -4.18
N ASP A 95 -1.26 -1.30 -3.03
CA ASP A 95 -1.43 -2.74 -2.87
C ASP A 95 -2.91 -3.16 -2.73
N ILE A 96 -3.81 -2.31 -3.22
CA ILE A 96 -5.25 -2.53 -3.26
C ILE A 96 -5.74 -2.61 -4.71
N PHE A 97 -6.42 -3.70 -5.05
CA PHE A 97 -6.90 -3.99 -6.41
C PHE A 97 -8.42 -4.04 -6.45
N ALA A 98 -9.03 -3.23 -7.32
CA ALA A 98 -10.46 -3.23 -7.53
C ALA A 98 -10.90 -4.44 -8.35
N VAL A 99 -11.87 -5.17 -7.79
CA VAL A 99 -12.59 -6.26 -8.47
C VAL A 99 -14.05 -5.89 -8.78
N ARG A 100 -14.53 -4.76 -8.23
CA ARG A 100 -15.84 -4.15 -8.50
C ARG A 100 -15.70 -2.67 -8.85
N ASP A 101 -16.79 -2.11 -9.39
CA ASP A 101 -16.82 -0.74 -9.88
C ASP A 101 -16.72 0.26 -8.72
N ALA A 102 -15.65 1.07 -8.73
CA ALA A 102 -15.42 2.11 -7.72
C ALA A 102 -16.52 3.19 -7.73
N TYR A 103 -17.26 3.34 -8.82
CA TYR A 103 -18.36 4.30 -8.91
C TYR A 103 -19.49 3.99 -7.90
N GLU A 104 -19.71 2.71 -7.56
CA GLU A 104 -20.68 2.34 -6.52
C GLU A 104 -20.30 2.91 -5.14
N LEU A 105 -19.00 3.02 -4.85
CA LEU A 105 -18.51 3.63 -3.60
C LEU A 105 -18.47 5.16 -3.71
N LEU A 106 -18.03 5.73 -4.84
CA LEU A 106 -18.01 7.19 -5.05
C LEU A 106 -19.39 7.83 -4.88
N THR A 107 -20.44 7.12 -5.30
CA THR A 107 -21.84 7.59 -5.24
C THR A 107 -22.57 7.17 -3.97
N ARG A 108 -21.90 6.47 -3.04
CA ARG A 108 -22.50 6.04 -1.78
C ARG A 108 -23.03 7.22 -0.98
N ASP A 109 -24.16 7.01 -0.29
CA ASP A 109 -24.63 7.97 0.71
C ASP A 109 -23.69 7.97 1.92
N MET A 110 -23.21 9.16 2.29
CA MET A 110 -22.33 9.38 3.44
C MET A 110 -23.10 9.96 4.63
N GLY A 111 -24.39 10.24 4.49
CA GLY A 111 -25.15 11.00 5.47
C GLY A 111 -24.46 12.32 5.82
N ASN A 112 -24.33 12.60 7.12
CA ASN A 112 -23.60 13.78 7.60
C ASN A 112 -22.08 13.59 7.67
N LYS A 113 -21.55 12.39 7.40
CA LYS A 113 -20.12 12.08 7.52
C LYS A 113 -19.29 12.78 6.45
N ALA A 114 -18.02 13.01 6.76
CA ALA A 114 -17.00 13.53 5.85
C ALA A 114 -16.09 12.43 5.32
N ILE A 115 -15.95 11.32 6.07
CA ILE A 115 -15.06 10.19 5.76
C ILE A 115 -15.85 8.90 5.96
N LEU A 116 -15.84 8.00 4.97
CA LEU A 116 -16.18 6.58 5.19
C LEU A 116 -14.94 5.72 4.99
N CYS A 117 -14.69 4.80 5.91
CA CYS A 117 -13.54 3.90 5.85
C CYS A 117 -13.79 2.60 6.64
N ARG A 118 -12.83 1.68 6.66
CA ARG A 118 -12.92 0.44 7.44
C ARG A 118 -12.35 0.67 8.85
N GLU A 119 -13.01 0.20 9.88
CA GLU A 119 -12.45 0.16 11.24
C GLU A 119 -11.37 -0.94 11.37
N PHE A 120 -10.39 -0.77 12.26
CA PHE A 120 -9.40 -1.83 12.51
C PHE A 120 -9.98 -3.02 13.32
N GLY A 121 -11.14 -2.86 13.93
CA GLY A 121 -11.74 -3.81 14.87
C GLY A 121 -11.10 -3.77 16.27
N ASP A 122 -11.48 -4.70 17.15
CA ASP A 122 -11.18 -4.66 18.59
C ASP A 122 -9.69 -4.55 18.98
N LYS A 123 -8.78 -4.97 18.10
CA LYS A 123 -7.34 -5.05 18.40
C LYS A 123 -6.62 -3.71 18.33
N TYR A 124 -7.19 -2.70 17.67
CA TYR A 124 -6.52 -1.44 17.42
C TYR A 124 -7.51 -0.27 17.39
N LYS A 125 -7.24 0.77 18.17
CA LYS A 125 -8.09 1.97 18.19
C LYS A 125 -7.89 2.82 16.94
N GLY A 126 -8.99 3.22 16.31
CA GLY A 126 -9.03 4.10 15.15
C GLY A 126 -9.50 3.39 13.89
N TYR A 127 -9.21 4.01 12.74
CA TYR A 127 -9.73 3.60 11.44
C TYR A 127 -8.61 3.38 10.43
N ASN A 128 -8.83 2.47 9.49
CA ASN A 128 -7.89 2.20 8.41
C ASN A 128 -8.10 3.19 7.26
N SER A 129 -7.12 4.07 7.08
CA SER A 129 -7.10 5.07 6.00
C SER A 129 -6.57 4.54 4.65
N SER A 130 -6.30 3.24 4.51
CA SER A 130 -5.84 2.66 3.24
C SER A 130 -6.88 2.68 2.13
N VAL A 131 -8.16 2.75 2.51
CA VAL A 131 -9.27 3.10 1.62
C VAL A 131 -10.17 4.09 2.35
N MET A 132 -10.39 5.26 1.76
CA MET A 132 -11.32 6.25 2.29
C MET A 132 -12.20 6.80 1.17
N LEU A 133 -13.51 6.85 1.40
CA LEU A 133 -14.40 7.74 0.65
C LEU A 133 -14.49 9.08 1.37
N LEU A 134 -14.20 10.16 0.66
CA LEU A 134 -14.08 11.51 1.21
C LEU A 134 -15.13 12.42 0.58
N ASP A 135 -15.80 13.21 1.42
CA ASP A 135 -16.46 14.44 1.02
C ASP A 135 -15.46 15.58 1.20
N CYS A 136 -14.76 15.94 0.12
CA CYS A 136 -13.65 16.89 0.16
C CYS A 136 -14.10 18.29 0.61
N SER A 137 -15.39 18.62 0.44
CA SER A 137 -15.96 19.91 0.85
C SER A 137 -16.06 20.10 2.37
N LYS A 138 -16.13 18.99 3.12
CA LYS A 138 -16.18 18.97 4.58
C LYS A 138 -14.80 18.87 5.23
N LEU A 139 -13.74 18.68 4.44
CA LEU A 139 -12.36 18.42 4.91
C LEU A 139 -11.44 19.63 4.69
N LYS A 140 -11.96 20.85 4.78
CA LYS A 140 -11.19 22.10 4.56
C LYS A 140 -10.06 22.31 5.56
N HIS A 141 -10.14 21.68 6.73
CA HIS A 141 -9.11 21.67 7.77
C HIS A 141 -7.92 20.76 7.44
N TRP A 142 -8.01 19.91 6.41
CA TRP A 142 -6.86 19.14 5.92
C TRP A 142 -5.94 20.04 5.11
N LYS A 143 -5.06 20.76 5.83
CA LYS A 143 -3.94 21.55 5.30
C LYS A 143 -2.70 20.69 5.31
N TRP A 144 -2.41 20.04 4.18
CA TRP A 144 -1.45 18.94 4.14
C TRP A 144 -0.04 19.38 4.57
N GLU A 145 0.45 20.49 4.02
CA GLU A 145 1.77 21.04 4.33
C GLU A 145 1.91 21.40 5.82
N GLU A 146 0.88 22.01 6.41
CA GLU A 146 0.85 22.36 7.84
C GLU A 146 0.90 21.11 8.72
N ARG A 147 0.13 20.07 8.38
CA ARG A 147 0.15 18.79 9.11
C ARG A 147 1.51 18.09 9.02
N ILE A 148 2.14 18.10 7.85
CA ILE A 148 3.51 17.61 7.70
C ILE A 148 4.45 18.39 8.64
N ASP A 149 4.35 19.71 8.69
CA ASP A 149 5.19 20.54 9.57
C ASP A 149 4.96 20.22 11.06
N GLU A 150 3.72 19.97 11.48
CA GLU A 150 3.39 19.54 12.84
C GLU A 150 4.02 18.19 13.22
N ILE A 151 4.01 17.21 12.30
CA ILE A 151 4.60 15.87 12.51
C ILE A 151 6.10 15.98 12.76
N PHE A 152 6.80 16.76 11.93
CA PHE A 152 8.25 16.93 12.03
C PHE A 152 8.67 17.98 13.08
N ALA A 153 7.71 18.72 13.64
CA ALA A 153 7.88 19.48 14.87
C ALA A 153 7.56 18.65 16.13
N SER A 154 7.29 17.34 15.99
CA SER A 154 6.90 16.42 17.06
C SER A 154 5.64 16.85 17.83
N LYS A 155 4.77 17.65 17.19
CA LYS A 155 3.48 18.09 17.76
C LYS A 155 2.33 17.13 17.44
N LEU A 156 2.50 16.30 16.42
CA LEU A 156 1.51 15.34 15.95
C LEU A 156 2.16 13.97 15.77
N ASP A 157 1.58 12.94 16.39
CA ASP A 157 1.97 11.55 16.14
C ASP A 157 1.47 11.13 14.75
N ILE A 158 2.39 10.73 13.87
CA ILE A 158 2.05 10.35 12.50
C ILE A 158 1.12 9.14 12.45
N GLN A 159 1.22 8.23 13.42
CA GLN A 159 0.32 7.08 13.50
C GLN A 159 -1.08 7.48 13.96
N ASP A 160 -1.21 8.43 14.89
CA ASP A 160 -2.52 8.95 15.30
C ASP A 160 -3.23 9.58 14.11
N TRP A 161 -2.49 10.38 13.32
CA TRP A 161 -3.03 10.99 12.11
C TRP A 161 -3.43 9.94 11.06
N ILE A 162 -2.53 9.01 10.70
CA ILE A 162 -2.80 7.94 9.72
C ILE A 162 -3.97 7.06 10.16
N SER A 163 -4.18 6.88 11.47
CA SER A 163 -5.28 6.05 12.00
C SER A 163 -6.57 6.83 12.26
N LEU A 164 -6.65 8.08 11.77
CA LEU A 164 -7.76 9.01 11.96
C LEU A 164 -8.13 9.27 13.43
N ARG A 165 -7.20 9.05 14.37
CA ARG A 165 -7.43 9.30 15.81
C ARG A 165 -7.47 10.79 16.16
N THR A 166 -7.04 11.65 15.25
CA THR A 166 -7.05 13.11 15.41
C THR A 166 -8.34 13.74 14.87
N GLU A 167 -9.21 12.96 14.24
CA GLU A 167 -10.47 13.42 13.69
C GLU A 167 -11.63 13.13 14.68
N PRO A 168 -12.65 14.00 14.74
CA PRO A 168 -13.84 13.72 15.55
C PRO A 168 -14.59 12.48 15.05
N GLU A 169 -14.98 11.58 15.94
CA GLU A 169 -15.66 10.33 15.56
C GLU A 169 -17.01 10.58 14.85
N GLU A 170 -17.67 11.69 15.16
CA GLU A 170 -18.95 12.07 14.56
C GLU A 170 -18.87 12.36 13.07
N ILE A 171 -17.69 12.72 12.54
CA ILE A 171 -17.50 12.96 11.10
C ILE A 171 -17.06 11.72 10.32
N ILE A 172 -16.70 10.64 11.03
CA ILE A 172 -16.29 9.37 10.43
C ILE A 172 -17.46 8.39 10.45
N GLY A 173 -17.70 7.72 9.33
CA GLY A 173 -18.58 6.56 9.23
C GLY A 173 -17.82 5.35 8.71
N THR A 174 -18.48 4.19 8.73
CA THR A 174 -17.91 2.94 8.21
C THR A 174 -18.62 2.49 6.94
N PHE A 175 -17.89 1.76 6.09
CA PHE A 175 -18.46 0.98 5.00
C PHE A 175 -18.21 -0.51 5.22
N GLU A 176 -18.81 -1.36 4.38
CA GLU A 176 -18.65 -2.80 4.48
C GLU A 176 -17.19 -3.22 4.23
N GLN A 177 -16.71 -4.25 4.95
CA GLN A 177 -15.31 -4.69 4.89
C GLN A 177 -14.84 -5.07 3.49
N GLU A 178 -15.75 -5.45 2.60
CA GLU A 178 -15.51 -5.83 1.22
C GLU A 178 -14.91 -4.68 0.39
N TRP A 179 -15.11 -3.42 0.80
CA TRP A 179 -14.49 -2.24 0.20
C TRP A 179 -13.03 -2.03 0.63
N ASN A 180 -12.50 -2.86 1.52
CA ASN A 180 -11.11 -2.88 1.94
C ASN A 180 -10.79 -4.27 2.50
N ASP A 181 -10.88 -5.31 1.67
CA ASP A 181 -10.89 -6.71 2.10
C ASP A 181 -9.47 -7.24 2.31
N TYR A 182 -9.15 -7.70 3.53
CA TYR A 182 -7.76 -7.96 3.93
C TYR A 182 -7.34 -9.39 3.59
N ASP A 183 -6.46 -9.52 2.60
CA ASP A 183 -5.88 -10.80 2.14
C ASP A 183 -6.93 -11.89 1.89
N SER A 184 -8.15 -11.51 1.53
CA SER A 184 -9.29 -12.39 1.32
C SER A 184 -9.95 -12.04 -0.01
N LEU A 185 -9.93 -13.00 -0.94
CA LEU A 185 -10.55 -12.88 -2.25
C LEU A 185 -11.74 -13.83 -2.32
N THR A 186 -12.94 -13.27 -2.17
CA THR A 186 -14.24 -13.98 -2.18
C THR A 186 -15.20 -13.34 -3.19
N GLN A 187 -16.35 -13.95 -3.45
CA GLN A 187 -17.36 -13.37 -4.35
C GLN A 187 -17.87 -11.99 -3.90
N LYS A 188 -17.79 -11.71 -2.60
CA LYS A 188 -18.23 -10.45 -2.00
C LYS A 188 -17.18 -9.35 -2.09
N THR A 189 -15.90 -9.70 -2.18
CA THR A 189 -14.77 -8.77 -2.22
C THR A 189 -15.00 -7.72 -3.32
N LYS A 190 -14.79 -6.44 -2.99
CA LYS A 190 -14.90 -5.31 -3.91
C LYS A 190 -13.54 -4.68 -4.19
N PHE A 191 -12.79 -4.37 -3.14
CA PHE A 191 -11.37 -3.98 -3.22
C PHE A 191 -10.54 -5.00 -2.42
N LEU A 192 -9.68 -5.73 -3.11
CA LEU A 192 -8.75 -6.68 -2.50
C LEU A 192 -7.52 -5.93 -1.99
N HIS A 193 -7.23 -6.01 -0.70
CA HIS A 193 -6.06 -5.39 -0.08
C HIS A 193 -5.04 -6.46 0.35
N ASN A 194 -3.87 -6.47 -0.29
CA ASN A 194 -2.76 -7.35 0.07
C ASN A 194 -1.96 -6.82 1.27
N THR A 195 -2.59 -6.79 2.45
CA THR A 195 -2.06 -6.15 3.66
C THR A 195 -0.74 -6.76 4.14
N ARG A 196 -0.52 -8.05 3.88
CA ARG A 196 0.69 -8.76 4.33
C ARG A 196 1.84 -8.52 3.38
N GLN A 197 2.69 -7.57 3.75
CA GLN A 197 3.90 -7.21 3.00
C GLN A 197 4.76 -8.43 2.62
N ILE A 198 5.03 -9.35 3.56
CA ILE A 198 5.90 -10.53 3.31
C ILE A 198 5.36 -11.46 2.20
N THR A 199 4.08 -11.35 1.85
CA THR A 199 3.41 -12.17 0.83
C THR A 199 2.92 -11.37 -0.38
N GLN A 200 3.32 -10.09 -0.53
CA GLN A 200 2.96 -9.29 -1.70
C GLN A 200 3.42 -9.96 -3.02
N PRO A 201 2.50 -10.22 -3.98
CA PRO A 201 2.78 -11.02 -5.17
C PRO A 201 3.95 -10.56 -6.05
N TRP A 202 4.21 -9.25 -6.12
CA TRP A 202 5.30 -8.68 -6.93
C TRP A 202 6.67 -8.85 -6.30
N LYS A 203 6.78 -9.22 -5.02
CA LYS A 203 8.06 -9.25 -4.30
C LYS A 203 8.58 -10.64 -3.96
N THR A 204 7.80 -11.69 -4.24
CA THR A 204 8.17 -13.07 -3.90
C THR A 204 9.61 -13.41 -4.29
N GLY A 205 10.38 -13.95 -3.33
CA GLY A 205 11.78 -14.33 -3.51
C GLY A 205 12.79 -13.23 -3.23
N LEU A 206 12.39 -11.96 -3.14
CA LEU A 206 13.30 -10.87 -2.76
C LEU A 206 13.72 -10.96 -1.28
N PRO A 207 14.85 -10.35 -0.89
CA PRO A 207 15.23 -10.19 0.51
C PRO A 207 14.18 -9.40 1.31
N PHE A 208 13.73 -9.93 2.45
CA PHE A 208 12.75 -9.28 3.31
C PHE A 208 13.45 -8.57 4.48
N LYS A 209 13.60 -7.25 4.36
CA LYS A 209 14.27 -6.38 5.35
C LYS A 209 13.29 -5.92 6.43
N GLU A 210 13.02 -6.77 7.42
CA GLU A 210 12.02 -6.53 8.48
C GLU A 210 12.19 -5.16 9.18
N LYS A 211 13.44 -4.74 9.44
CA LYS A 211 13.73 -3.45 10.08
C LYS A 211 13.48 -2.22 9.20
N ASN A 212 13.41 -2.38 7.89
CA ASN A 212 13.21 -1.30 6.92
C ASN A 212 11.78 -1.27 6.36
N MET A 213 10.88 -2.11 6.88
CA MET A 213 9.51 -2.18 6.40
C MET A 213 8.66 -0.98 6.83
N SER A 214 9.13 -0.25 7.85
CA SER A 214 8.34 0.81 8.44
C SER A 214 9.23 1.88 9.09
N ASN A 215 8.81 3.15 9.01
CA ASN A 215 9.43 4.31 9.65
C ASN A 215 9.24 4.28 11.18
N TYR A 216 9.69 3.22 11.86
CA TYR A 216 9.56 3.03 13.31
C TYR A 216 10.92 3.04 14.01
N ASN A 217 11.98 2.65 13.32
CA ASN A 217 13.29 2.43 13.94
C ASN A 217 14.20 3.61 13.64
N LYS A 218 14.52 4.39 14.67
CA LYS A 218 15.48 5.48 14.56
C LYS A 218 16.90 4.90 14.64
N GLY A 219 17.67 5.04 13.55
CA GLY A 219 19.13 4.90 13.62
C GLY A 219 19.66 3.51 13.97
N ASP A 220 18.92 2.44 13.66
CA ASP A 220 19.49 1.09 13.74
C ASP A 220 20.66 1.00 12.75
N LYS A 221 21.86 0.74 13.27
CA LYS A 221 23.02 0.39 12.44
C LYS A 221 22.63 -0.79 11.56
N GLU A 222 22.88 -0.69 10.26
CA GLU A 222 22.68 -1.83 9.36
C GLU A 222 23.54 -2.99 9.85
N GLU A 223 22.89 -4.10 10.22
CA GLU A 223 23.58 -5.27 10.71
C GLU A 223 24.43 -5.88 9.60
N THR A 224 25.68 -6.13 9.92
CA THR A 224 26.56 -6.93 9.08
C THR A 224 26.01 -8.34 8.95
N ARG A 225 26.42 -9.00 7.87
CA ARG A 225 26.06 -10.41 7.63
C ARG A 225 26.48 -11.34 8.77
N TRP A 226 27.59 -11.05 9.44
CA TRP A 226 28.07 -11.79 10.59
C TRP A 226 27.19 -11.61 11.82
N GLU A 227 26.77 -10.37 12.12
CA GLU A 227 25.84 -10.07 13.21
C GLU A 227 24.51 -10.80 12.98
N LYS A 228 23.95 -10.76 11.75
CA LYS A 228 22.73 -11.51 11.39
C LYS A 228 22.88 -13.02 11.56
N LEU A 229 24.01 -13.59 11.13
CA LEU A 229 24.29 -15.03 11.30
C LEU A 229 24.38 -15.40 12.78
N TYR A 230 25.10 -14.61 13.57
CA TYR A 230 25.25 -14.82 15.00
C TYR A 230 23.90 -14.78 15.70
N ASP A 231 23.06 -13.78 15.40
CA ASP A 231 21.74 -13.65 16.02
C ASP A 231 20.80 -14.79 15.65
N VAL A 232 20.78 -15.21 14.38
CA VAL A 232 19.98 -16.35 13.92
C VAL A 232 20.39 -17.65 14.62
N VAL A 233 21.68 -17.87 14.85
CA VAL A 233 22.19 -19.06 15.54
C VAL A 233 21.91 -18.99 17.05
N LYS A 234 22.23 -17.85 17.68
CA LYS A 234 22.13 -17.66 19.13
C LYS A 234 20.69 -17.62 19.62
N TYR A 235 19.82 -16.90 18.92
CA TYR A 235 18.42 -16.72 19.29
C TYR A 235 17.50 -17.62 18.48
N ASN A 236 17.97 -18.77 18.01
CA ASN A 236 17.18 -19.68 17.21
C ASN A 236 15.93 -20.16 17.96
N LYS A 237 14.81 -19.48 17.73
CA LYS A 237 13.48 -19.85 18.24
C LYS A 237 12.78 -20.90 17.35
N TYR A 238 13.43 -21.31 16.25
CA TYR A 238 12.83 -22.15 15.22
C TYR A 238 13.55 -23.51 15.09
N GLY A 239 12.88 -24.52 14.53
CA GLY A 239 13.48 -25.85 14.34
C GLY A 239 14.69 -25.84 13.39
N LYS A 240 15.51 -26.90 13.42
CA LYS A 240 16.75 -27.04 12.63
C LYS A 240 16.60 -26.71 11.13
N ARG A 241 15.46 -27.07 10.52
CA ARG A 241 15.17 -26.77 9.11
C ARG A 241 15.08 -25.26 8.83
N GLN A 242 14.37 -24.53 9.68
CA GLN A 242 14.20 -23.08 9.52
C GLN A 242 15.51 -22.35 9.80
N LEU A 243 16.29 -22.80 10.78
CA LEU A 243 17.64 -22.29 11.04
C LEU A 243 18.54 -22.43 9.80
N PHE A 244 18.59 -23.64 9.21
CA PHE A 244 19.39 -23.87 8.00
C PHE A 244 18.93 -22.99 6.83
N LYS A 245 17.62 -22.81 6.66
CA LYS A 245 17.05 -21.91 5.65
C LYS A 245 17.46 -20.46 5.89
N SER A 246 17.37 -19.95 7.12
CA SER A 246 17.78 -18.59 7.47
C SER A 246 19.27 -18.36 7.24
N ILE A 247 20.14 -19.30 7.65
CA ILE A 247 21.58 -19.24 7.40
C ILE A 247 21.87 -19.20 5.89
N LYS A 248 21.25 -20.12 5.12
CA LYS A 248 21.37 -20.14 3.66
C LYS A 248 20.95 -18.80 3.05
N ASN A 249 19.83 -18.24 3.50
CA ASN A 249 19.33 -16.97 2.99
C ASN A 249 20.28 -15.81 3.31
N ILE A 250 20.81 -15.73 4.53
CA ILE A 250 21.80 -14.71 4.89
C ILE A 250 23.05 -14.85 4.00
N ILE A 251 23.46 -16.09 3.72
CA ILE A 251 24.62 -16.37 2.89
C ILE A 251 24.38 -15.97 1.42
N LEU A 252 23.21 -16.21 0.88
CA LEU A 252 22.95 -15.96 -0.54
C LEU A 252 22.45 -14.53 -0.81
N TYR A 253 21.70 -13.96 0.13
CA TYR A 253 20.88 -12.77 -0.08
C TYR A 253 21.07 -11.68 0.98
N GLY A 254 21.88 -11.92 2.02
CA GLY A 254 22.17 -10.95 3.07
C GLY A 254 21.06 -10.77 4.12
N GLU A 255 19.92 -11.43 3.96
CA GLU A 255 18.79 -11.38 4.89
C GLU A 255 18.33 -12.77 5.32
N ALA A 256 17.85 -12.90 6.57
CA ALA A 256 17.35 -14.17 7.09
C ALA A 256 16.04 -14.63 6.44
N LYS A 257 15.20 -13.66 6.04
CA LYS A 257 13.88 -13.89 5.46
C LYS A 257 13.87 -13.44 4.00
N LEU A 258 13.08 -14.14 3.20
CA LEU A 258 12.71 -13.73 1.85
C LEU A 258 11.20 -13.52 1.81
N TYR A 259 10.74 -12.67 0.91
CA TYR A 259 9.32 -12.57 0.57
C TYR A 259 8.81 -13.94 0.10
N GLN A 260 7.63 -14.29 0.58
CA GLN A 260 7.00 -15.59 0.39
C GLN A 260 5.96 -15.53 -0.72
N LYS A 261 5.55 -16.69 -1.21
CA LYS A 261 4.36 -16.79 -2.06
C LYS A 261 3.13 -16.48 -1.22
N HIS A 262 2.13 -15.86 -1.84
CA HIS A 262 0.86 -15.62 -1.18
C HIS A 262 0.18 -16.97 -0.84
N PRO A 263 -0.35 -17.16 0.37
CA PRO A 263 -0.99 -18.43 0.76
C PRO A 263 -2.22 -18.74 -0.08
N ASP A 264 -2.97 -17.70 -0.48
CA ASP A 264 -4.01 -17.81 -1.49
C ASP A 264 -3.43 -17.54 -2.88
N VAL A 265 -3.29 -18.60 -3.67
CA VAL A 265 -2.76 -18.56 -5.04
C VAL A 265 -3.62 -17.70 -5.96
N LYS A 266 -4.92 -17.54 -5.69
CA LYS A 266 -5.82 -16.74 -6.54
C LYS A 266 -5.42 -15.26 -6.50
N GLN A 267 -4.91 -14.75 -5.39
CA GLN A 267 -4.46 -13.37 -5.27
C GLN A 267 -3.17 -13.11 -6.05
N GLU A 268 -2.21 -14.06 -6.01
CA GLU A 268 -1.01 -13.99 -6.86
C GLU A 268 -1.40 -14.04 -8.35
N LYS A 269 -2.31 -14.94 -8.74
CA LYS A 269 -2.84 -15.01 -10.11
C LYS A 269 -3.56 -13.72 -10.52
N LEU A 270 -4.38 -13.14 -9.65
CA LEU A 270 -5.09 -11.90 -9.94
C LEU A 270 -4.10 -10.76 -10.22
N PHE A 271 -3.10 -10.56 -9.35
CA PHE A 271 -2.07 -9.56 -9.56
C PHE A 271 -1.32 -9.77 -10.89
N LEU A 272 -0.83 -11.00 -11.15
CA LEU A 272 -0.03 -11.30 -12.34
C LEU A 272 -0.83 -11.11 -13.64
N SER A 273 -2.11 -11.48 -13.64
CA SER A 273 -2.99 -11.27 -14.80
C SER A 273 -3.31 -9.78 -15.03
N LEU A 274 -3.52 -9.00 -13.96
CA LEU A 274 -3.69 -7.55 -14.05
C LEU A 274 -2.42 -6.87 -14.56
N LEU A 275 -1.25 -7.28 -14.07
CA LEU A 275 0.04 -6.77 -14.53
C LEU A 275 0.26 -7.11 -16.01
N LYS A 276 -0.03 -8.34 -16.44
CA LYS A 276 0.07 -8.74 -17.86
C LYS A 276 -0.80 -7.88 -18.76
N GLU A 277 -2.06 -7.68 -18.41
CA GLU A 277 -2.95 -6.80 -19.18
C GLU A 277 -2.48 -5.34 -19.18
N SER A 278 -1.95 -4.84 -18.05
CA SER A 278 -1.38 -3.49 -17.94
C SER A 278 -0.18 -3.29 -18.86
N VAL A 279 0.66 -4.32 -19.00
CA VAL A 279 1.80 -4.32 -19.93
C VAL A 279 1.32 -4.33 -21.38
N ASN A 280 0.38 -5.20 -21.72
CA ASN A 280 -0.18 -5.28 -23.08
C ASN A 280 -0.85 -3.98 -23.53
N LYS A 281 -1.38 -3.19 -22.58
CA LYS A 281 -2.00 -1.88 -22.83
C LYS A 281 -1.01 -0.72 -22.79
N GLY A 282 0.27 -0.96 -22.49
CA GLY A 282 1.30 0.07 -22.39
C GLY A 282 1.22 0.95 -21.14
N LEU A 283 0.37 0.63 -20.16
CA LEU A 283 0.27 1.37 -18.89
C LEU A 283 1.47 1.11 -17.99
N VAL A 284 2.01 -0.12 -18.07
CA VAL A 284 3.25 -0.55 -17.44
C VAL A 284 4.21 -0.97 -18.56
N THR A 285 5.32 -0.24 -18.72
CA THR A 285 6.29 -0.50 -19.78
C THR A 285 7.31 -1.57 -19.37
N SER A 286 7.88 -2.28 -20.34
CA SER A 286 8.98 -3.22 -20.09
C SER A 286 10.19 -2.54 -19.46
N GLU A 287 10.48 -1.29 -19.86
CA GLU A 287 11.59 -0.47 -19.35
C GLU A 287 11.42 -0.17 -17.86
N LEU A 288 10.21 0.22 -17.45
CA LEU A 288 9.84 0.35 -16.04
C LEU A 288 10.07 -0.96 -15.30
N LEU A 289 9.53 -2.09 -15.77
CA LEU A 289 9.71 -3.38 -15.10
C LEU A 289 11.19 -3.76 -14.96
N GLN A 290 12.01 -3.52 -15.98
CA GLN A 290 13.46 -3.76 -15.91
C GLN A 290 14.13 -2.88 -14.84
N SER A 291 13.77 -1.58 -14.80
CA SER A 291 14.26 -0.65 -13.79
C SER A 291 13.89 -1.08 -12.37
N GLU A 292 12.64 -1.49 -12.16
CA GLU A 292 12.13 -1.88 -10.84
C GLU A 292 12.68 -3.25 -10.38
N VAL A 293 12.97 -4.17 -11.32
CA VAL A 293 13.75 -5.39 -11.04
C VAL A 293 15.16 -5.01 -10.59
N LYS A 294 15.83 -4.10 -11.29
CA LYS A 294 17.20 -3.68 -10.99
C LYS A 294 17.30 -3.01 -9.61
N GLN A 295 16.28 -2.24 -9.23
CA GLN A 295 16.17 -1.62 -7.91
C GLN A 295 15.79 -2.61 -6.80
N GLY A 296 15.34 -3.81 -7.16
CA GLY A 296 14.88 -4.80 -6.18
C GLY A 296 13.51 -4.47 -5.58
N HIS A 297 12.69 -3.67 -6.29
CA HIS A 297 11.31 -3.37 -5.87
C HIS A 297 10.34 -4.48 -6.29
N ILE A 298 10.65 -5.19 -7.38
CA ILE A 298 9.89 -6.35 -7.85
C ILE A 298 10.79 -7.56 -8.15
N ARG A 299 10.19 -8.75 -8.15
CA ARG A 299 10.87 -10.04 -8.34
C ARG A 299 11.54 -10.17 -9.71
N PRO A 300 12.77 -10.72 -9.79
CA PRO A 300 13.54 -10.77 -11.05
C PRO A 300 12.99 -11.75 -12.09
N ASP A 301 12.20 -12.75 -11.68
CA ASP A 301 11.56 -13.73 -12.55
C ASP A 301 10.24 -13.21 -13.17
N ILE A 302 9.88 -11.93 -12.95
CA ILE A 302 8.58 -11.37 -13.37
C ILE A 302 8.32 -11.55 -14.87
N PHE A 303 9.32 -11.34 -15.73
CA PHE A 303 9.17 -11.48 -17.19
C PHE A 303 8.83 -12.91 -17.60
N ASN A 304 9.53 -13.90 -17.03
CA ASN A 304 9.29 -15.32 -17.30
C ASN A 304 7.88 -15.73 -16.83
N ILE A 305 7.43 -15.20 -15.69
CA ILE A 305 6.09 -15.45 -15.17
C ILE A 305 5.04 -14.87 -16.11
N LEU A 306 5.18 -13.60 -16.52
CA LEU A 306 4.23 -12.94 -17.41
C LEU A 306 4.11 -13.67 -18.77
N GLN A 307 5.19 -14.25 -19.28
CA GLN A 307 5.15 -15.12 -20.46
C GLN A 307 4.27 -16.36 -20.22
N SER A 308 4.38 -16.99 -19.06
CA SER A 308 3.61 -18.19 -18.70
C SER A 308 2.14 -17.95 -18.32
N VAL A 309 1.76 -16.71 -17.97
CA VAL A 309 0.37 -16.37 -17.56
C VAL A 309 -0.57 -16.54 -18.74
N SER A 310 -1.41 -17.57 -18.72
CA SER A 310 -2.37 -17.89 -19.79
C SER A 310 -3.83 -17.59 -19.45
N TYR A 311 -4.07 -16.91 -18.33
CA TYR A 311 -5.39 -16.58 -17.80
C TYR A 311 -5.55 -15.06 -17.65
N SER A 312 -6.79 -14.59 -17.76
CA SER A 312 -7.20 -13.21 -17.53
C SER A 312 -7.61 -12.97 -16.07
N PRO A 313 -7.71 -11.70 -15.61
CA PRO A 313 -8.30 -11.39 -14.32
C PRO A 313 -9.74 -11.92 -14.18
N SER A 314 -10.52 -11.91 -15.28
CA SER A 314 -11.88 -12.47 -15.28
C SER A 314 -11.88 -13.97 -14.99
N ASP A 315 -10.97 -14.74 -15.59
CA ASP A 315 -10.85 -16.19 -15.35
C ASP A 315 -10.54 -16.48 -13.89
N VAL A 316 -9.63 -15.69 -13.29
CA VAL A 316 -9.29 -15.82 -11.87
C VAL A 316 -10.51 -15.53 -10.99
N LEU A 317 -11.21 -14.43 -11.25
CA LEU A 317 -12.37 -14.01 -10.45
C LEU A 317 -13.56 -14.99 -10.57
N GLN A 318 -13.72 -15.69 -11.69
CA GLN A 318 -14.74 -16.73 -11.84
C GLN A 318 -14.46 -17.97 -10.97
N THR A 319 -13.20 -18.24 -10.61
CA THR A 319 -12.86 -19.34 -9.70
C THR A 319 -13.04 -19.00 -8.23
N VAL A 320 -13.43 -17.78 -7.91
CA VAL A 320 -13.64 -17.32 -6.54
C VAL A 320 -15.00 -17.83 -6.05
N SER A 321 -14.97 -18.58 -4.97
CA SER A 321 -16.15 -19.18 -4.31
C SER A 321 -16.87 -18.19 -3.42
#